data_AF-A0A1P8K4R4-F1
#
_entry.id   AF-A0A1P8K4R4-F1
#
_cell.length_a   1.000
_cell.length_b   1.000
_cell.length_c   1.000
_cell.angle_alpha   90.00
_cell.angle_beta   90.00
_cell.angle_gamma   90.00
#
_symmetry.space_group_name_H-M   'P 1'
#
loop_
_entity.id
_entity.type
_entity.pdbx_description
1 polymer ?
#
loop_
_entity_poly.entity_id
_entity_poly.type
_entity_poly.pdbx_seq_one_letter_code
_entity_poly.pdbx_strand_id
1 'polypeptide(L)'
;MDLFGAEPAPEPVPPAAGPRRGGTKRPQVPPAPSPSAPPKSRPITPTLAERDTGAIVGIAATPAEPLDRQLAPAQFRHPRANREIRLPGALVAYEFKRGKRRTIGFVVGADGLVVSAPKWVALGEVDAAVREKGRWIVAKLGEARERHSRLESTRIVWQDGAELPFLGETVVLVLDPTHGFKGIGAELHAEPLAGVPGVADGAVRRVLRVGLSQSAAPEQIRDAVQAWLMRQAKRIFTERMNHYAPLLGVQWRSLRLSSAGTRWGSASVDGSVRLNWRLIHFRLPIIDYVVAHELSHLRVMDHSPRFWDTVRTVVPDYAELRGQLKAVPIPKWD
;
A
#
# COMPACT_ATOMS: atom_id res chain seq x y z
N MET A 1 6.66 19.19 2.32
CA MET A 1 5.18 19.14 2.14
C MET A 1 4.76 17.66 2.11
N ASP A 2 3.49 17.32 1.81
CA ASP A 2 3.15 15.94 1.48
C ASP A 2 3.56 15.66 0.02
N LEU A 3 4.50 14.72 -0.18
CA LEU A 3 4.96 14.28 -1.50
C LEU A 3 3.84 13.63 -2.33
N PHE A 4 2.75 13.22 -1.66
CA PHE A 4 1.56 12.61 -2.22
C PHE A 4 0.33 13.42 -1.84
N GLY A 5 0.33 14.72 -2.20
CA GLY A 5 -0.86 15.57 -2.14
C GLY A 5 -2.12 14.77 -2.52
N ALA A 6 -3.04 14.68 -1.55
CA ALA A 6 -4.07 13.66 -1.52
C ALA A 6 -4.90 13.66 -2.82
N GLU A 7 -5.21 12.46 -3.33
CA GLU A 7 -6.27 12.36 -4.34
C GLU A 7 -7.56 12.96 -3.76
N PRO A 8 -8.22 13.89 -4.45
CA PRO A 8 -9.44 14.48 -3.95
C PRO A 8 -10.49 13.39 -3.78
N ALA A 9 -11.13 13.37 -2.61
CA ALA A 9 -12.34 12.57 -2.42
C ALA A 9 -13.38 12.94 -3.49
N PRO A 10 -14.20 11.98 -3.97
CA PRO A 10 -15.29 12.30 -4.89
C PRO A 10 -16.18 13.39 -4.28
N GLU A 11 -16.71 14.28 -5.14
CA GLU A 11 -17.45 15.46 -4.67
C GLU A 11 -18.51 15.12 -3.62
N PRO A 12 -18.60 15.92 -2.55
CA PRO A 12 -19.43 15.59 -1.41
C PRO A 12 -20.91 15.62 -1.80
N VAL A 13 -21.57 14.46 -1.75
CA VAL A 13 -22.95 14.30 -2.21
C VAL A 13 -23.87 15.29 -1.47
N PRO A 14 -24.50 16.25 -2.19
CA PRO A 14 -25.48 17.14 -1.60
C PRO A 14 -26.76 16.36 -1.28
N PRO A 15 -27.48 16.69 -0.19
CA PRO A 15 -28.77 16.08 0.08
C PRO A 15 -29.77 16.40 -1.03
N ALA A 16 -30.71 15.48 -1.28
CA ALA A 16 -31.79 15.74 -2.22
C ALA A 16 -32.66 16.92 -1.72
N ALA A 17 -33.13 17.76 -2.65
CA ALA A 17 -34.07 18.81 -2.30
C ALA A 17 -35.41 18.17 -1.87
N GLY A 18 -35.81 18.37 -0.62
CA GLY A 18 -37.03 17.79 -0.08
C GLY A 18 -38.29 18.16 -0.88
N PRO A 19 -39.27 17.26 -1.01
CA PRO A 19 -40.39 17.44 -1.93
C PRO A 19 -41.30 18.59 -1.50
N ARG A 20 -41.40 19.61 -2.37
CA ARG A 20 -42.49 20.61 -2.28
C ARG A 20 -43.81 19.93 -2.61
N ARG A 21 -44.82 20.10 -1.76
CA ARG A 21 -46.18 19.55 -1.97
C ARG A 21 -46.85 20.22 -3.16
N GLY A 22 -47.36 19.40 -4.10
CA GLY A 22 -48.27 19.76 -5.19
C GLY A 22 -48.94 18.47 -5.69
N GLY A 23 -50.23 18.48 -6.00
CA GLY A 23 -51.03 17.24 -6.10
C GLY A 23 -51.80 17.03 -7.42
N THR A 24 -52.40 15.83 -7.52
CA THR A 24 -53.29 15.34 -8.61
C THR A 24 -52.56 15.04 -9.94
N LYS A 25 -52.95 14.07 -10.81
CA LYS A 25 -54.13 13.19 -10.96
C LYS A 25 -53.73 11.73 -11.32
N ARG A 26 -54.70 10.79 -11.28
CA ARG A 26 -54.63 9.39 -11.78
C ARG A 26 -55.03 9.29 -13.27
N PRO A 27 -54.54 8.28 -14.01
CA PRO A 27 -55.46 7.39 -14.77
C PRO A 27 -55.15 5.86 -14.62
N GLN A 28 -55.95 5.01 -15.28
CA GLN A 28 -55.97 3.53 -15.17
C GLN A 28 -55.38 2.77 -16.40
N VAL A 29 -55.33 1.44 -16.28
CA VAL A 29 -54.69 0.39 -17.12
C VAL A 29 -55.53 -0.03 -18.35
N PRO A 30 -54.97 -0.74 -19.36
CA PRO A 30 -55.24 -2.20 -19.54
C PRO A 30 -54.01 -3.06 -20.00
N PRO A 31 -54.10 -4.42 -20.11
CA PRO A 31 -52.96 -5.34 -19.93
C PRO A 31 -52.36 -6.05 -21.19
N ALA A 32 -51.52 -7.06 -20.93
CA ALA A 32 -50.55 -7.78 -21.79
C ALA A 32 -51.08 -8.61 -22.99
N PRO A 33 -50.16 -9.20 -23.79
CA PRO A 33 -50.04 -10.67 -23.76
C PRO A 33 -48.61 -11.25 -23.82
N SER A 34 -48.47 -12.51 -23.40
CA SER A 34 -47.30 -13.39 -23.67
C SER A 34 -47.55 -14.28 -24.90
N PRO A 35 -46.51 -14.83 -25.55
CA PRO A 35 -46.54 -16.29 -25.80
C PRO A 35 -45.18 -17.04 -25.82
N SER A 36 -45.26 -18.33 -25.45
CA SER A 36 -44.58 -19.52 -26.00
C SER A 36 -43.06 -19.73 -26.03
N ALA A 37 -42.65 -20.80 -25.32
CA ALA A 37 -41.60 -21.76 -25.71
C ALA A 37 -42.19 -22.81 -26.72
N PRO A 38 -41.53 -23.87 -27.25
CA PRO A 38 -40.34 -24.62 -26.76
C PRO A 38 -39.25 -24.69 -27.89
N PRO A 39 -38.64 -25.83 -28.37
CA PRO A 39 -38.77 -27.27 -28.11
C PRO A 39 -37.67 -27.82 -27.14
N LYS A 40 -37.23 -29.08 -27.34
CA LYS A 40 -36.20 -29.81 -26.56
C LYS A 40 -35.26 -30.56 -27.53
N SER A 41 -33.96 -30.65 -27.24
CA SER A 41 -33.02 -31.55 -27.94
C SER A 41 -32.60 -32.73 -27.06
N ARG A 42 -32.55 -33.93 -27.65
CA ARG A 42 -32.16 -35.19 -26.97
C ARG A 42 -30.62 -35.31 -26.93
N PRO A 43 -30.04 -35.98 -25.92
CA PRO A 43 -28.59 -36.22 -25.87
C PRO A 43 -28.16 -37.22 -26.95
N ILE A 44 -26.98 -36.98 -27.53
CA ILE A 44 -26.29 -37.93 -28.41
C ILE A 44 -25.09 -38.48 -27.63
N THR A 45 -25.02 -39.80 -27.51
CA THR A 45 -23.90 -40.52 -26.89
C THR A 45 -22.84 -40.86 -27.95
N PRO A 46 -21.56 -40.52 -27.73
CA PRO A 46 -20.44 -41.18 -28.41
C PRO A 46 -19.84 -42.25 -27.48
N THR A 47 -19.69 -43.47 -28.01
CA THR A 47 -19.08 -44.62 -27.35
C THR A 47 -17.59 -44.39 -27.09
N LEU A 48 -17.10 -44.71 -25.88
CA LEU A 48 -15.66 -44.80 -25.63
C LEU A 48 -15.07 -46.02 -26.35
N ALA A 49 -13.95 -45.84 -27.06
CA ALA A 49 -13.05 -46.92 -27.41
C ALA A 49 -11.91 -46.96 -26.38
N GLU A 50 -11.72 -48.12 -25.75
CA GLU A 50 -10.71 -48.30 -24.70
C GLU A 50 -9.29 -48.34 -25.29
N ARG A 51 -8.36 -47.64 -24.64
CA ARG A 51 -6.93 -47.96 -24.65
C ARG A 51 -6.33 -47.76 -23.27
N ASP A 52 -6.09 -48.87 -22.61
CA ASP A 52 -5.09 -49.07 -21.56
C ASP A 52 -3.67 -48.81 -22.17
N THR A 53 -2.58 -48.50 -21.45
CA THR A 53 -2.24 -48.60 -20.02
C THR A 53 -1.21 -47.50 -19.68
N GLY A 54 -1.11 -47.04 -18.42
CA GLY A 54 -0.02 -46.14 -18.02
C GLY A 54 -0.16 -45.51 -16.63
N ALA A 55 0.11 -46.27 -15.58
CA ALA A 55 -0.01 -45.78 -14.20
C ALA A 55 1.11 -44.78 -13.83
N ILE A 56 0.72 -43.52 -13.56
CA ILE A 56 1.52 -42.58 -12.76
C ILE A 56 0.65 -42.10 -11.59
N VAL A 57 1.25 -42.13 -10.39
CA VAL A 57 0.61 -41.93 -9.09
C VAL A 57 -0.27 -40.67 -9.07
N GLY A 58 -1.57 -40.86 -8.84
CA GLY A 58 -2.51 -39.77 -8.68
C GLY A 58 -2.22 -39.00 -7.40
N ILE A 59 -1.78 -37.74 -7.54
CA ILE A 59 -1.89 -36.74 -6.48
C ILE A 59 -3.36 -36.69 -6.11
N ALA A 60 -3.69 -36.91 -4.83
CA ALA A 60 -5.06 -36.82 -4.35
C ALA A 60 -5.56 -35.39 -4.58
N ALA A 61 -6.35 -35.21 -5.64
CA ALA A 61 -6.98 -33.93 -5.93
C ALA A 61 -7.86 -33.57 -4.73
N THR A 62 -7.50 -32.50 -4.03
CA THR A 62 -8.39 -31.86 -3.07
C THR A 62 -9.74 -31.62 -3.76
N PRO A 63 -10.88 -31.93 -3.13
CA PRO A 63 -12.18 -31.67 -3.74
C PRO A 63 -12.23 -30.21 -4.16
N ALA A 64 -12.46 -29.97 -5.46
CA ALA A 64 -12.58 -28.62 -5.98
C ALA A 64 -13.64 -27.89 -5.16
N GLU A 65 -13.28 -26.77 -4.53
CA GLU A 65 -14.24 -26.01 -3.75
C GLU A 65 -15.45 -25.69 -4.63
N PRO A 66 -16.68 -25.91 -4.13
CA PRO A 66 -17.86 -25.70 -4.94
C PRO A 66 -17.94 -24.22 -5.34
N LEU A 67 -18.37 -23.99 -6.58
CA LEU A 67 -18.27 -22.69 -7.27
C LEU A 67 -19.03 -21.56 -6.55
N ASP A 68 -20.03 -21.91 -5.74
CA ASP A 68 -20.76 -21.00 -4.86
C ASP A 68 -19.88 -20.37 -3.77
N ARG A 69 -18.87 -21.11 -3.27
CA ARG A 69 -17.88 -20.60 -2.31
C ARG A 69 -16.92 -19.60 -2.96
N GLN A 70 -16.57 -19.82 -4.22
CA GLN A 70 -15.74 -18.90 -5.02
C GLN A 70 -16.50 -17.64 -5.47
N LEU A 71 -17.84 -17.69 -5.53
CA LEU A 71 -18.73 -16.58 -5.88
C LEU A 71 -19.27 -15.82 -4.65
N ALA A 72 -18.81 -16.14 -3.44
CA ALA A 72 -19.23 -15.44 -2.23
C ALA A 72 -18.85 -13.94 -2.29
N PRO A 73 -19.78 -13.01 -2.04
CA PRO A 73 -19.49 -11.58 -2.13
C PRO A 73 -18.45 -11.18 -1.08
N ALA A 74 -17.47 -10.36 -1.51
CA ALA A 74 -16.37 -9.93 -0.66
C ALA A 74 -16.90 -9.23 0.61
N GLN A 75 -16.56 -9.76 1.78
CA GLN A 75 -17.01 -9.21 3.05
C GLN A 75 -15.98 -8.21 3.58
N PHE A 76 -16.45 -7.01 3.91
CA PHE A 76 -15.68 -5.94 4.53
C PHE A 76 -16.41 -5.47 5.80
N ARG A 77 -15.71 -5.41 6.93
CA ARG A 77 -16.33 -5.11 8.23
C ARG A 77 -15.50 -4.14 9.05
N HIS A 78 -16.09 -3.00 9.38
CA HIS A 78 -15.50 -2.04 10.29
C HIS A 78 -15.64 -2.50 11.75
N PRO A 79 -14.62 -2.36 12.63
CA PRO A 79 -14.70 -2.82 14.02
C PRO A 79 -15.86 -2.21 14.82
N ARG A 80 -16.14 -0.92 14.56
CA ARG A 80 -17.31 -0.19 15.11
C ARG A 80 -18.51 -0.14 14.15
N ALA A 81 -18.68 -1.15 13.30
CA ALA A 81 -19.81 -1.17 12.36
C ALA A 81 -21.14 -1.20 13.12
N ASN A 82 -22.04 -0.29 12.74
CA ASN A 82 -23.40 -0.18 13.27
C ASN A 82 -24.45 -0.12 12.13
N ARG A 83 -23.99 -0.29 10.89
CA ARG A 83 -24.78 -0.44 9.67
C ARG A 83 -24.11 -1.45 8.75
N GLU A 84 -24.90 -2.06 7.89
CA GLU A 84 -24.44 -2.97 6.85
C GLU A 84 -25.24 -2.72 5.57
N ILE A 85 -24.59 -2.87 4.43
CA ILE A 85 -25.22 -2.71 3.12
C ILE A 85 -24.60 -3.67 2.10
N ARG A 86 -25.44 -4.24 1.24
CA ARG A 86 -25.00 -5.05 0.10
C ARG A 86 -24.72 -4.14 -1.08
N LEU A 87 -23.49 -4.17 -1.57
CA LEU A 87 -23.01 -3.47 -2.76
C LEU A 87 -22.73 -4.48 -3.87
N PRO A 88 -22.51 -4.04 -5.14
CA PRO A 88 -22.16 -4.95 -6.22
C PRO A 88 -20.92 -5.78 -5.87
N GLY A 89 -21.07 -7.10 -5.78
CA GLY A 89 -19.98 -8.04 -5.44
C GLY A 89 -19.51 -8.05 -3.99
N ALA A 90 -20.13 -7.29 -3.06
CA ALA A 90 -19.62 -7.14 -1.70
C ALA A 90 -20.70 -6.94 -0.63
N LEU A 91 -20.42 -7.40 0.60
CA LEU A 91 -21.16 -7.04 1.81
C LEU A 91 -20.29 -6.10 2.65
N VAL A 92 -20.77 -4.89 2.91
CA VAL A 92 -19.99 -3.85 3.60
C VAL A 92 -20.69 -3.45 4.90
N ALA A 93 -20.12 -3.86 6.02
CA ALA A 93 -20.47 -3.41 7.35
C ALA A 93 -19.60 -2.21 7.75
N TYR A 94 -20.23 -1.08 8.05
CA TYR A 94 -19.59 0.23 8.16
C TYR A 94 -20.00 0.99 9.42
N GLU A 95 -19.14 1.90 9.88
CA GLU A 95 -19.48 2.82 10.96
C GLU A 95 -20.26 4.01 10.41
N PHE A 96 -21.52 4.15 10.83
CA PHE A 96 -22.36 5.31 10.55
C PHE A 96 -22.35 6.30 11.72
N LYS A 97 -22.09 7.58 11.42
CA LYS A 97 -22.10 8.69 12.39
C LYS A 97 -22.93 9.87 11.90
N ARG A 98 -23.54 10.61 12.83
CA ARG A 98 -24.20 11.90 12.55
C ARG A 98 -23.44 13.05 13.20
N GLY A 99 -23.32 14.17 12.49
CA GLY A 99 -22.55 15.33 12.97
C GLY A 99 -23.06 16.69 12.47
N LYS A 100 -22.41 17.77 12.90
CA LYS A 100 -22.59 19.13 12.34
C LYS A 100 -21.81 19.22 11.02
N ARG A 101 -22.49 19.10 9.88
CA ARG A 101 -21.90 19.08 8.53
C ARG A 101 -22.97 19.31 7.46
N ARG A 102 -22.57 19.76 6.27
CA ARG A 102 -23.49 20.19 5.19
C ARG A 102 -23.86 19.08 4.19
N THR A 103 -23.01 18.09 4.03
CA THR A 103 -23.09 17.05 2.99
C THR A 103 -22.92 15.65 3.58
N ILE A 104 -23.16 14.59 2.81
CA ILE A 104 -22.77 13.20 3.16
C ILE A 104 -21.27 13.01 2.82
N GLY A 105 -20.56 12.13 3.52
CA GLY A 105 -19.15 11.90 3.23
C GLY A 105 -18.65 10.55 3.74
N PHE A 106 -17.64 10.05 3.03
CA PHE A 106 -17.17 8.67 3.08
C PHE A 106 -15.67 8.69 3.34
N VAL A 107 -15.21 7.89 4.30
CA VAL A 107 -13.78 7.67 4.56
C VAL A 107 -13.53 6.17 4.54
N VAL A 108 -12.59 5.72 3.71
CA VAL A 108 -12.14 4.33 3.67
C VAL A 108 -10.74 4.29 4.27
N GLY A 109 -10.61 3.73 5.48
CA GLY A 109 -9.35 3.55 6.19
C GLY A 109 -8.93 2.08 6.26
N ALA A 110 -7.87 1.80 7.03
CA ALA A 110 -7.45 0.42 7.33
C ALA A 110 -8.57 -0.36 8.05
N ASP A 111 -9.31 0.32 8.94
CA ASP A 111 -10.48 -0.22 9.63
C ASP A 111 -11.71 -0.39 8.73
N GLY A 112 -11.65 -0.04 7.44
CA GLY A 112 -12.78 -0.11 6.51
C GLY A 112 -13.56 1.21 6.37
N LEU A 113 -14.86 1.12 6.09
CA LEU A 113 -15.70 2.27 5.72
C LEU A 113 -16.29 2.98 6.96
N VAL A 114 -16.15 4.30 6.98
CA VAL A 114 -16.88 5.23 7.86
C VAL A 114 -17.75 6.14 6.99
N VAL A 115 -19.06 6.18 7.26
CA VAL A 115 -20.02 7.07 6.62
C VAL A 115 -20.51 8.09 7.64
N SER A 116 -20.35 9.36 7.33
CA SER A 116 -20.95 10.43 8.12
C SER A 116 -22.12 11.07 7.38
N ALA A 117 -23.18 11.47 8.10
CA ALA A 117 -24.28 12.28 7.60
C ALA A 117 -24.57 13.52 8.48
N PRO A 118 -25.20 14.59 7.93
CA PRO A 118 -25.84 15.63 8.74
C PRO A 118 -26.95 15.06 9.63
N LYS A 119 -27.38 15.79 10.66
CA LYS A 119 -28.48 15.32 11.54
C LYS A 119 -29.83 15.21 10.82
N TRP A 120 -30.11 16.09 9.85
CA TRP A 120 -31.39 16.17 9.13
C TRP A 120 -31.57 15.17 7.98
N VAL A 121 -30.48 14.61 7.44
CA VAL A 121 -30.53 13.70 6.28
C VAL A 121 -31.15 12.35 6.68
N ALA A 122 -32.16 11.90 5.94
CA ALA A 122 -32.84 10.63 6.21
C ALA A 122 -31.93 9.43 5.94
N LEU A 123 -32.14 8.32 6.65
CA LEU A 123 -31.28 7.14 6.47
C LEU A 123 -31.33 6.59 5.04
N GLY A 124 -32.51 6.60 4.40
CA GLY A 124 -32.65 6.18 3.00
C GLY A 124 -31.85 7.01 2.00
N GLU A 125 -31.62 8.30 2.27
CA GLU A 125 -30.75 9.15 1.47
C GLU A 125 -29.26 8.79 1.66
N VAL A 126 -28.88 8.41 2.89
CA VAL A 126 -27.54 7.87 3.18
C VAL A 126 -27.33 6.56 2.43
N ASP A 127 -28.26 5.62 2.54
CA ASP A 127 -28.18 4.33 1.83
C ASP A 127 -28.14 4.51 0.31
N ALA A 128 -28.91 5.46 -0.24
CA ALA A 128 -28.85 5.81 -1.66
C ALA A 128 -27.47 6.33 -2.06
N ALA A 129 -26.89 7.28 -1.31
CA ALA A 129 -25.56 7.82 -1.58
C ALA A 129 -24.44 6.75 -1.42
N VAL A 130 -24.58 5.83 -0.47
CA VAL A 130 -23.66 4.68 -0.30
C VAL A 130 -23.76 3.71 -1.49
N ARG A 131 -24.97 3.42 -2.00
CA ARG A 131 -25.15 2.59 -3.22
C ARG A 131 -24.62 3.27 -4.47
N GLU A 132 -24.87 4.57 -4.64
CA GLU A 132 -24.37 5.38 -5.75
C GLU A 132 -22.83 5.33 -5.84
N LYS A 133 -22.13 5.51 -4.71
CA LYS A 133 -20.68 5.36 -4.62
C LYS A 133 -20.22 3.89 -4.52
N GLY A 134 -21.12 2.92 -4.65
CA GLY A 134 -20.88 1.52 -4.29
C GLY A 134 -19.67 0.88 -4.97
N ARG A 135 -19.50 1.09 -6.28
CA ARG A 135 -18.33 0.57 -7.02
C ARG A 135 -17.00 1.17 -6.52
N TRP A 136 -16.98 2.48 -6.24
CA TRP A 136 -15.80 3.17 -5.68
C TRP A 136 -15.50 2.71 -4.25
N ILE A 137 -16.53 2.52 -3.42
CA ILE A 137 -16.39 1.99 -2.05
C ILE A 137 -15.76 0.60 -2.08
N VAL A 138 -16.27 -0.32 -2.90
CA VAL A 138 -15.75 -1.69 -3.00
C VAL A 138 -14.32 -1.71 -3.53
N ALA A 139 -14.02 -0.93 -4.57
CA ALA A 139 -12.65 -0.79 -5.09
C ALA A 139 -11.68 -0.26 -4.01
N LYS A 140 -12.03 0.82 -3.31
CA LYS A 140 -11.17 1.39 -2.26
C LYS A 140 -11.05 0.50 -1.03
N LEU A 141 -12.06 -0.30 -0.69
CA LEU A 141 -11.98 -1.33 0.36
C LEU A 141 -11.09 -2.50 -0.06
N GLY A 142 -11.14 -2.91 -1.33
CA GLY A 142 -10.18 -3.85 -1.93
C GLY A 142 -8.75 -3.34 -1.83
N GLU A 143 -8.47 -2.16 -2.39
CA GLU A 143 -7.16 -1.49 -2.28
C GLU A 143 -6.68 -1.35 -0.82
N ALA A 144 -7.58 -1.01 0.12
CA ALA A 144 -7.24 -0.88 1.53
C ALA A 144 -6.88 -2.22 2.17
N ARG A 145 -7.65 -3.28 1.88
CA ARG A 145 -7.40 -4.64 2.36
C ARG A 145 -6.13 -5.24 1.76
N GLU A 146 -5.89 -5.06 0.46
CA GLU A 146 -4.66 -5.47 -0.21
C GLU A 146 -3.45 -4.75 0.35
N ARG A 147 -3.54 -3.42 0.53
CA ARG A 147 -2.48 -2.62 1.17
C ARG A 147 -2.21 -3.07 2.60
N HIS A 148 -3.26 -3.34 3.39
CA HIS A 148 -3.12 -3.85 4.76
C HIS A 148 -2.49 -5.25 4.78
N SER A 149 -3.00 -6.18 3.97
CA SER A 149 -2.45 -7.54 3.85
C SER A 149 -1.00 -7.54 3.39
N ARG A 150 -0.63 -6.66 2.45
CA ARG A 150 0.75 -6.50 1.97
C ARG A 150 1.66 -5.92 3.04
N LEU A 151 1.16 -5.00 3.88
CA LEU A 151 1.89 -4.44 5.01
C LEU A 151 2.11 -5.50 6.12
N GLU A 152 1.08 -6.29 6.45
CA GLU A 152 1.20 -7.42 7.39
C GLU A 152 2.21 -8.47 6.90
N SER A 153 2.16 -8.86 5.61
CA SER A 153 3.13 -9.81 5.04
C SER A 153 4.56 -9.27 4.96
N THR A 154 4.76 -7.96 5.16
CA THR A 154 6.09 -7.33 5.26
C THR A 154 6.53 -7.06 6.70
N ARG A 155 5.81 -7.54 7.73
CA ARG A 155 6.24 -7.38 9.11
C ARG A 155 7.49 -8.23 9.38
N ILE A 156 8.54 -7.60 9.90
CA ILE A 156 9.78 -8.30 10.22
C ILE A 156 9.59 -9.05 11.54
N VAL A 157 9.78 -10.36 11.53
CA VAL A 157 9.93 -11.17 12.75
C VAL A 157 11.39 -11.05 13.18
N TRP A 158 11.65 -10.40 14.31
CA TRP A 158 13.00 -10.10 14.77
C TRP A 158 13.65 -11.33 15.44
N GLN A 159 14.47 -12.04 14.67
CA GLN A 159 15.19 -13.26 15.06
C GLN A 159 16.46 -13.43 14.20
N ASP A 160 17.33 -14.37 14.54
CA ASP A 160 18.42 -14.78 13.64
C ASP A 160 17.87 -15.29 12.29
N GLY A 161 18.54 -14.94 11.20
CA GLY A 161 18.08 -15.23 9.83
C GLY A 161 16.93 -14.35 9.32
N ALA A 162 16.46 -13.34 10.07
CA ALA A 162 15.39 -12.46 9.60
C ALA A 162 15.78 -11.65 8.35
N GLU A 163 14.84 -11.48 7.42
CA GLU A 163 15.06 -10.74 6.18
C GLU A 163 14.53 -9.30 6.28
N LEU A 164 15.31 -8.34 5.80
CA LEU A 164 14.93 -6.93 5.74
C LEU A 164 15.40 -6.25 4.45
N PRO A 165 14.61 -5.30 3.89
CA PRO A 165 15.05 -4.53 2.73
C PRO A 165 16.08 -3.47 3.13
N PHE A 166 17.14 -3.34 2.35
CA PHE A 166 18.15 -2.29 2.46
C PHE A 166 18.60 -1.89 1.05
N LEU A 167 18.50 -0.59 0.73
CA LEU A 167 18.75 -0.03 -0.60
C LEU A 167 17.98 -0.73 -1.74
N GLY A 168 16.80 -1.29 -1.44
CA GLY A 168 15.96 -2.02 -2.38
C GLY A 168 16.36 -3.48 -2.62
N GLU A 169 17.37 -4.00 -1.91
CA GLU A 169 17.78 -5.40 -1.93
C GLU A 169 17.45 -6.08 -0.59
N THR A 170 17.22 -7.39 -0.60
CA THR A 170 17.02 -8.16 0.64
C THR A 170 18.36 -8.42 1.32
N VAL A 171 18.44 -8.08 2.60
CA VAL A 171 19.56 -8.39 3.49
C VAL A 171 19.09 -9.37 4.54
N VAL A 172 19.93 -10.34 4.86
CA VAL A 172 19.65 -11.34 5.90
C VAL A 172 20.43 -10.99 7.16
N LEU A 173 19.73 -10.92 8.28
CA LEU A 173 20.30 -10.71 9.60
C LEU A 173 21.01 -11.98 10.09
N VAL A 174 22.21 -11.83 10.63
CA VAL A 174 22.94 -12.87 11.37
C VAL A 174 23.41 -12.31 12.70
N LEU A 175 23.07 -12.99 13.80
CA LEU A 175 23.56 -12.65 15.14
C LEU A 175 24.96 -13.23 15.35
N ASP A 176 25.93 -12.35 15.62
CA ASP A 176 27.34 -12.68 15.74
C ASP A 176 27.87 -12.22 17.11
N PRO A 177 27.81 -13.09 18.14
CA PRO A 177 28.24 -12.74 19.49
C PRO A 177 29.75 -12.52 19.62
N THR A 178 30.54 -12.91 18.61
CA THR A 178 31.99 -12.70 18.61
C THR A 178 32.35 -11.23 18.37
N HIS A 179 31.46 -10.48 17.71
CA HIS A 179 31.70 -9.12 17.25
C HIS A 179 33.00 -8.99 16.42
N GLY A 180 33.35 -10.02 15.63
CA GLY A 180 34.58 -10.10 14.85
C GLY A 180 34.70 -9.13 13.66
N PHE A 181 33.89 -8.07 13.63
CA PHE A 181 33.78 -7.09 12.56
C PHE A 181 34.09 -5.68 13.08
N LYS A 182 34.43 -4.72 12.20
CA LYS A 182 34.92 -3.39 12.59
C LYS A 182 33.81 -2.36 12.78
N GLY A 183 32.63 -2.60 12.22
CA GLY A 183 31.46 -1.73 12.32
C GLY A 183 30.90 -1.64 13.75
N ILE A 184 30.53 -0.43 14.18
CA ILE A 184 29.88 -0.21 15.48
C ILE A 184 28.57 -1.00 15.53
N GLY A 185 28.50 -2.02 16.38
CA GLY A 185 27.31 -2.84 16.67
C GLY A 185 26.84 -3.76 15.55
N ALA A 186 27.02 -3.40 14.28
CA ALA A 186 26.69 -4.24 13.12
C ALA A 186 27.48 -3.84 11.87
N GLU A 187 27.73 -4.81 10.98
CA GLU A 187 28.42 -4.62 9.69
C GLU A 187 27.75 -5.42 8.57
N LEU A 188 27.73 -4.86 7.35
CA LEU A 188 27.11 -5.47 6.18
C LEU A 188 28.17 -6.15 5.32
N HIS A 189 28.03 -7.45 5.13
CA HIS A 189 28.91 -8.29 4.35
C HIS A 189 28.20 -8.76 3.07
N ALA A 190 29.00 -9.21 2.11
CA ALA A 190 28.56 -9.75 0.84
C ALA A 190 29.19 -11.15 0.72
N GLU A 191 28.39 -12.20 0.94
CA GLU A 191 28.83 -13.60 1.03
C GLU A 191 28.48 -14.35 -0.27
N PRO A 192 29.45 -14.96 -1.00
CA PRO A 192 29.17 -15.66 -2.25
C PRO A 192 28.23 -16.86 -2.07
N LEU A 193 27.22 -16.98 -2.93
CA LEU A 193 26.27 -18.10 -2.98
C LEU A 193 26.82 -19.27 -3.82
N ALA A 194 28.07 -19.66 -3.58
CA ALA A 194 28.72 -20.73 -4.33
C ALA A 194 28.05 -22.09 -4.06
N GLY A 195 27.68 -22.82 -5.12
CA GLY A 195 27.18 -24.19 -5.03
C GLY A 195 25.68 -24.36 -4.72
N VAL A 196 24.88 -23.29 -4.72
CA VAL A 196 23.42 -23.39 -4.53
C VAL A 196 22.74 -23.74 -5.88
N PRO A 197 22.00 -24.86 -6.00
CA PRO A 197 21.33 -25.24 -7.25
C PRO A 197 20.33 -24.17 -7.71
N GLY A 198 20.41 -23.78 -8.99
CA GLY A 198 19.53 -22.79 -9.59
C GLY A 198 19.91 -21.32 -9.33
N VAL A 199 21.03 -21.06 -8.64
CA VAL A 199 21.59 -19.72 -8.48
C VAL A 199 22.68 -19.49 -9.53
N ALA A 200 22.72 -18.29 -10.12
CA ALA A 200 23.72 -17.95 -11.14
C ALA A 200 25.14 -17.82 -10.55
N ASP A 201 26.15 -18.20 -11.33
CA ASP A 201 27.56 -18.03 -10.95
C ASP A 201 27.87 -16.57 -10.60
N GLY A 202 28.55 -16.38 -9.47
CA GLY A 202 28.88 -15.05 -8.94
C GLY A 202 27.76 -14.34 -8.19
N ALA A 203 26.61 -14.98 -7.94
CA ALA A 203 25.59 -14.41 -7.05
C ALA A 203 26.10 -14.26 -5.61
N VAL A 204 25.63 -13.22 -4.92
CA VAL A 204 26.09 -12.85 -3.58
C VAL A 204 24.90 -12.56 -2.67
N ARG A 205 24.89 -13.16 -1.48
CA ARG A 205 23.94 -12.86 -0.41
C ARG A 205 24.45 -11.66 0.38
N ARG A 206 23.60 -10.67 0.64
CA ARG A 206 23.92 -9.60 1.60
C ARG A 206 23.56 -10.05 3.01
N VAL A 207 24.52 -9.97 3.92
CA VAL A 207 24.38 -10.43 5.31
C VAL A 207 24.72 -9.29 6.26
N LEU A 208 23.78 -8.89 7.13
CA LEU A 208 24.01 -7.95 8.21
C LEU A 208 24.38 -8.71 9.48
N ARG A 209 25.67 -8.71 9.83
CA ARG A 209 26.16 -9.26 11.09
C ARG A 209 25.89 -8.27 12.21
N VAL A 210 25.25 -8.69 13.29
CA VAL A 210 24.89 -7.84 14.44
C VAL A 210 25.48 -8.42 15.72
N GLY A 211 26.18 -7.58 16.50
CA GLY A 211 26.91 -7.96 17.71
C GLY A 211 26.00 -8.26 18.89
N LEU A 212 25.31 -9.39 18.84
CA LEU A 212 24.33 -9.83 19.83
C LEU A 212 24.46 -11.34 20.09
N SER A 213 24.02 -11.77 21.27
CA SER A 213 23.85 -13.20 21.60
C SER A 213 22.78 -13.84 20.72
N GLN A 214 22.93 -15.13 20.43
CA GLN A 214 21.87 -15.95 19.82
C GLN A 214 20.61 -16.07 20.72
N SER A 215 20.73 -15.71 22.01
CA SER A 215 19.61 -15.59 22.96
C SER A 215 19.05 -14.17 23.12
N ALA A 216 19.43 -13.22 22.24
CA ALA A 216 18.93 -11.85 22.31
C ALA A 216 17.42 -11.78 22.05
N ALA A 217 16.72 -10.92 22.81
CA ALA A 217 15.30 -10.71 22.64
C ALA A 217 14.98 -9.98 21.31
N PRO A 218 13.81 -10.22 20.69
CA PRO A 218 13.38 -9.58 19.45
C PRO A 218 13.52 -8.04 19.46
N GLU A 219 13.25 -7.40 20.60
CA GLU A 219 13.37 -5.95 20.78
C GLU A 219 14.83 -5.47 20.71
N GLN A 220 15.77 -6.23 21.30
CA GLN A 220 17.20 -5.91 21.27
C GLN A 220 17.75 -6.02 19.85
N ILE A 221 17.30 -7.03 19.11
CA ILE A 221 17.62 -7.25 17.71
C ILE A 221 17.11 -6.08 16.86
N ARG A 222 15.81 -5.75 16.97
CA ARG A 222 15.19 -4.60 16.28
C ARG A 222 15.96 -3.31 16.54
N ASP A 223 16.26 -3.01 17.80
CA ASP A 223 16.86 -1.73 18.20
C ASP A 223 18.32 -1.62 17.70
N ALA A 224 19.09 -2.71 17.73
CA ALA A 224 20.43 -2.76 17.16
C ALA A 224 20.43 -2.56 15.63
N VAL A 225 19.52 -3.26 14.92
CA VAL A 225 19.35 -3.13 13.46
C VAL A 225 18.86 -1.73 13.08
N GLN A 226 17.89 -1.17 13.81
CA GLN A 226 17.40 0.19 13.61
C GLN A 226 18.52 1.21 13.82
N ALA A 227 19.33 1.06 14.87
CA ALA A 227 20.46 1.96 15.11
C ALA A 227 21.48 1.90 13.95
N TRP A 228 21.76 0.72 13.40
CA TRP A 228 22.62 0.56 12.22
C TRP A 228 22.01 1.21 10.98
N LEU A 229 20.73 0.97 10.69
CA LEU A 229 20.01 1.58 9.57
C LEU A 229 19.97 3.10 9.66
N MET A 230 19.78 3.67 10.86
CA MET A 230 19.85 5.12 11.07
C MET A 230 21.25 5.69 10.80
N ARG A 231 22.33 4.96 11.16
CA ARG A 231 23.71 5.34 10.79
C ARG A 231 23.91 5.33 9.27
N GLN A 232 23.46 4.27 8.59
CA GLN A 232 23.56 4.18 7.13
C GLN A 232 22.71 5.24 6.41
N ALA A 233 21.47 5.45 6.84
CA ALA A 233 20.59 6.51 6.34
C ALA A 233 21.26 7.89 6.50
N LYS A 234 21.82 8.21 7.68
CA LYS A 234 22.50 9.48 7.91
C LYS A 234 23.72 9.65 6.98
N ARG A 235 24.53 8.60 6.81
CA ARG A 235 25.69 8.61 5.89
C ARG A 235 25.26 8.81 4.44
N ILE A 236 24.47 7.88 3.90
CA ILE A 236 24.07 7.85 2.48
C ILE A 236 23.28 9.10 2.12
N PHE A 237 22.33 9.54 2.94
CA PHE A 237 21.57 10.76 2.62
C PHE A 237 22.49 12.00 2.64
N THR A 238 23.51 12.05 3.50
CA THR A 238 24.51 13.14 3.47
C THR A 238 25.33 13.11 2.18
N GLU A 239 25.76 11.91 1.72
CA GLU A 239 26.45 11.74 0.43
C GLU A 239 25.58 12.20 -0.75
N ARG A 240 24.29 11.82 -0.78
CA ARG A 240 23.37 12.23 -1.86
C ARG A 240 23.03 13.73 -1.79
N MET A 241 22.87 14.30 -0.59
CA MET A 241 22.69 15.74 -0.40
C MET A 241 23.89 16.53 -0.93
N ASN A 242 25.11 16.07 -0.66
CA ASN A 242 26.35 16.67 -1.18
C ASN A 242 26.51 16.52 -2.69
N HIS A 243 25.96 15.45 -3.28
CA HIS A 243 25.97 15.25 -4.73
C HIS A 243 24.97 16.18 -5.45
N TYR A 244 23.73 16.28 -4.97
CA TYR A 244 22.68 17.03 -5.67
C TYR A 244 22.66 18.54 -5.37
N ALA A 245 23.13 18.99 -4.21
CA ALA A 245 23.09 20.42 -3.86
C ALA A 245 23.91 21.31 -4.82
N PRO A 246 25.14 20.95 -5.23
CA PRO A 246 25.89 21.72 -6.23
C PRO A 246 25.21 21.73 -7.60
N LEU A 247 24.67 20.60 -8.05
CA LEU A 247 23.97 20.48 -9.34
C LEU A 247 22.70 21.36 -9.39
N LEU A 248 22.02 21.51 -8.26
CA LEU A 248 20.89 22.41 -8.11
C LEU A 248 21.29 23.87 -7.83
N GLY A 249 22.57 24.17 -7.58
CA GLY A 249 23.05 25.51 -7.22
C GLY A 249 22.55 25.99 -5.85
N VAL A 250 22.41 25.09 -4.88
CA VAL A 250 21.92 25.37 -3.52
C VAL A 250 22.93 24.98 -2.45
N GLN A 251 22.73 25.51 -1.24
CA GLN A 251 23.50 25.15 -0.05
C GLN A 251 22.56 24.68 1.05
N TRP A 252 22.88 23.57 1.70
CA TRP A 252 22.12 23.01 2.81
C TRP A 252 22.95 23.12 4.11
N ARG A 253 22.29 23.39 5.25
CA ARG A 253 22.97 23.61 6.54
C ARG A 253 22.92 22.40 7.46
N SER A 254 21.80 21.69 7.48
CA SER A 254 21.61 20.55 8.38
C SER A 254 20.72 19.48 7.78
N LEU A 255 21.00 18.23 8.14
CA LEU A 255 20.17 17.07 7.79
C LEU A 255 19.80 16.34 9.08
N ARG A 256 18.49 16.31 9.38
CA ARG A 256 17.92 15.53 10.49
C ARG A 256 17.14 14.34 9.96
N LEU A 257 17.31 13.18 10.60
CA LEU A 257 16.47 12.02 10.34
C LEU A 257 15.12 12.14 11.09
N SER A 258 14.09 11.49 10.58
CA SER A 258 12.77 11.38 11.20
C SER A 258 12.13 10.02 10.92
N SER A 259 11.04 9.72 11.62
CA SER A 259 10.21 8.51 11.44
C SER A 259 8.76 8.85 11.04
N ALA A 260 8.53 10.05 10.49
CA ALA A 260 7.21 10.62 10.26
C ALA A 260 6.35 9.78 9.28
N GLY A 261 5.20 9.28 9.74
CA GLY A 261 4.37 8.34 8.98
C GLY A 261 3.66 8.90 7.75
N THR A 262 3.55 10.23 7.60
CA THR A 262 2.77 10.87 6.52
C THR A 262 3.63 11.53 5.43
N ARG A 263 4.96 11.46 5.52
CA ARG A 263 5.85 12.21 4.61
C ARG A 263 7.30 11.74 4.66
N TRP A 264 7.95 11.75 3.50
CA TRP A 264 9.35 11.36 3.35
C TRP A 264 10.35 12.48 3.64
N GLY A 265 9.97 13.76 3.51
CA GLY A 265 10.88 14.86 3.79
C GLY A 265 10.26 16.24 4.01
N SER A 266 11.12 17.21 4.35
CA SER A 266 10.95 18.65 4.10
C SER A 266 12.31 19.33 4.05
N ALA A 267 12.47 20.30 3.17
CA ALA A 267 13.38 21.42 3.38
C ALA A 267 12.66 22.68 3.89
N SER A 268 13.46 23.62 4.37
CA SER A 268 13.08 24.97 4.79
C SER A 268 14.03 25.99 4.13
N VAL A 269 13.63 27.26 3.98
CA VAL A 269 14.45 28.30 3.31
C VAL A 269 15.82 28.52 3.96
N ASP A 270 15.97 28.10 5.22
CA ASP A 270 17.20 28.15 5.98
C ASP A 270 18.18 27.01 5.67
N GLY A 271 17.92 26.19 4.64
CA GLY A 271 18.76 25.03 4.32
C GLY A 271 18.69 23.89 5.34
N SER A 272 17.76 23.94 6.30
CA SER A 272 17.48 22.80 7.19
C SER A 272 16.62 21.77 6.46
N VAL A 273 17.16 20.56 6.29
CA VAL A 273 16.46 19.43 5.65
C VAL A 273 16.18 18.33 6.66
N ARG A 274 15.01 17.72 6.54
CA ARG A 274 14.59 16.55 7.32
C ARG A 274 14.16 15.46 6.35
N LEU A 275 14.73 14.27 6.49
CA LEU A 275 14.37 13.08 5.71
C LEU A 275 13.93 11.95 6.63
N ASN A 276 12.95 11.16 6.19
CA ASN A 276 12.52 9.97 6.92
C ASN A 276 13.55 8.85 6.70
N TRP A 277 14.08 8.28 7.79
CA TRP A 277 15.15 7.28 7.71
C TRP A 277 14.72 6.02 6.96
N ARG A 278 13.41 5.69 6.95
CA ARG A 278 12.84 4.54 6.25
C ARG A 278 12.99 4.58 4.73
N LEU A 279 13.44 5.71 4.14
CA LEU A 279 13.91 5.75 2.76
C LEU A 279 15.06 4.78 2.50
N ILE A 280 15.82 4.38 3.53
CA ILE A 280 16.93 3.42 3.42
C ILE A 280 16.50 2.03 2.93
N HIS A 281 15.20 1.69 2.99
CA HIS A 281 14.66 0.45 2.46
C HIS A 281 14.46 0.47 0.94
N PHE A 282 14.48 1.65 0.32
CA PHE A 282 14.18 1.84 -1.10
C PHE A 282 15.47 1.87 -1.94
N ARG A 283 15.34 1.54 -3.23
CA ARG A 283 16.42 1.63 -4.23
C ARG A 283 17.06 3.02 -4.20
N LEU A 284 18.38 3.10 -4.38
CA LEU A 284 19.10 4.39 -4.36
C LEU A 284 18.48 5.49 -5.28
N PRO A 285 18.00 5.20 -6.51
CA PRO A 285 17.32 6.22 -7.34
C PRO A 285 16.07 6.83 -6.69
N ILE A 286 15.35 6.08 -5.85
CA ILE A 286 14.18 6.59 -5.12
C ILE A 286 14.63 7.53 -3.99
N ILE A 287 15.73 7.21 -3.30
CA ILE A 287 16.35 8.08 -2.30
C ILE A 287 16.82 9.38 -2.97
N ASP A 288 17.46 9.27 -4.14
CA ASP A 288 17.96 10.38 -4.96
C ASP A 288 16.84 11.32 -5.39
N TYR A 289 15.73 10.78 -5.90
CA TYR A 289 14.54 11.55 -6.20
C TYR A 289 14.04 12.37 -5.00
N VAL A 290 13.93 11.75 -3.80
CA VAL A 290 13.45 12.48 -2.61
C VAL A 290 14.47 13.51 -2.13
N VAL A 291 15.78 13.20 -2.19
CA VAL A 291 16.85 14.16 -1.86
C VAL A 291 16.82 15.37 -2.81
N ALA A 292 16.72 15.15 -4.12
CA ALA A 292 16.63 16.20 -5.12
C ALA A 292 15.32 17.02 -4.98
N HIS A 293 14.21 16.38 -4.62
CA HIS A 293 12.93 17.04 -4.33
C HIS A 293 13.06 18.02 -3.15
N GLU A 294 13.62 17.57 -2.02
CA GLU A 294 13.78 18.44 -0.86
C GLU A 294 14.82 19.54 -1.10
N LEU A 295 15.92 19.26 -1.80
CA LEU A 295 16.89 20.30 -2.18
C LEU A 295 16.30 21.33 -3.16
N SER A 296 15.42 20.91 -4.08
CA SER A 296 14.75 21.81 -5.02
C SER A 296 13.82 22.80 -4.30
N HIS A 297 13.27 22.41 -3.14
CA HIS A 297 12.48 23.34 -2.33
C HIS A 297 13.29 24.57 -1.88
N LEU A 298 14.62 24.46 -1.70
CA LEU A 298 15.48 25.60 -1.38
C LEU A 298 15.50 26.70 -2.48
N ARG A 299 15.02 26.40 -3.70
CA ARG A 299 14.84 27.38 -4.79
C ARG A 299 13.38 27.72 -5.05
N VAL A 300 12.46 26.76 -4.90
CA VAL A 300 11.03 26.91 -5.21
C VAL A 300 10.19 26.22 -4.13
N MET A 301 9.54 27.00 -3.27
CA MET A 301 8.88 26.47 -2.07
C MET A 301 7.52 25.82 -2.31
N ASP A 302 6.93 26.01 -3.48
CA ASP A 302 5.69 25.35 -3.93
C ASP A 302 5.97 24.24 -4.96
N HIS A 303 4.96 23.44 -5.29
CA HIS A 303 5.03 22.41 -6.34
C HIS A 303 4.56 22.93 -7.71
N SER A 304 4.87 24.18 -8.04
CA SER A 304 4.59 24.77 -9.36
C SER A 304 5.33 24.05 -10.50
N PRO A 305 4.97 24.28 -11.79
CA PRO A 305 5.73 23.75 -12.92
C PRO A 305 7.25 24.04 -12.80
N ARG A 306 7.61 25.25 -12.37
CA ARG A 306 9.01 25.66 -12.13
C ARG A 306 9.74 24.77 -11.11
N PHE A 307 9.06 24.29 -10.07
CA PHE A 307 9.64 23.33 -9.13
C PHE A 307 9.93 22.00 -9.82
N TRP A 308 8.97 21.46 -10.58
CA TRP A 308 9.15 20.18 -11.27
C TRP A 308 10.19 20.25 -12.39
N ASP A 309 10.30 21.39 -13.07
CA ASP A 309 11.38 21.65 -14.02
C ASP A 309 12.75 21.67 -13.30
N THR A 310 12.83 22.29 -12.11
CA THR A 310 14.04 22.29 -11.25
C THR A 310 14.43 20.88 -10.80
N VAL A 311 13.46 20.03 -10.42
CA VAL A 311 13.75 18.62 -10.10
C VAL A 311 14.24 17.87 -11.35
N ARG A 312 13.61 18.11 -12.52
CA ARG A 312 13.93 17.43 -13.78
C ARG A 312 15.36 17.71 -14.26
N THR A 313 15.97 18.85 -13.92
CA THR A 313 17.36 19.14 -14.34
C THR A 313 18.40 18.22 -13.70
N VAL A 314 18.06 17.53 -12.60
CA VAL A 314 18.99 16.63 -11.89
C VAL A 314 18.47 15.19 -11.73
N VAL A 315 17.16 14.98 -11.82
CA VAL A 315 16.52 13.65 -11.85
C VAL A 315 15.44 13.66 -12.94
N PRO A 316 15.80 13.37 -14.21
CA PRO A 316 14.87 13.48 -15.35
C PRO A 316 13.67 12.52 -15.27
N ASP A 317 13.88 11.34 -14.69
CA ASP A 317 12.93 10.23 -14.51
C ASP A 317 12.08 10.34 -13.22
N TYR A 318 12.08 11.51 -12.55
CA TYR A 318 11.42 11.73 -11.26
C TYR A 318 9.95 11.27 -11.21
N ALA A 319 9.23 11.34 -12.34
CA ALA A 319 7.82 10.96 -12.42
C ALA A 319 7.63 9.45 -12.20
N GLU A 320 8.52 8.63 -12.76
CA GLU A 320 8.50 7.19 -12.55
C GLU A 320 8.92 6.84 -11.13
N LEU A 321 10.02 7.43 -10.64
CA LEU A 321 10.52 7.22 -9.28
C LEU A 321 9.50 7.62 -8.20
N ARG A 322 8.74 8.71 -8.43
CA ARG A 322 7.59 9.09 -7.60
C ARG A 322 6.46 8.05 -7.63
N GLY A 323 6.23 7.40 -8.76
CA GLY A 323 5.30 6.29 -8.89
C GLY A 323 5.76 5.07 -8.09
N GLN A 324 7.02 4.65 -8.26
CA GLN A 324 7.63 3.53 -7.52
C GLN A 324 7.58 3.76 -5.99
N LEU A 325 7.90 4.97 -5.52
CA LEU A 325 7.85 5.34 -4.10
C LEU A 325 6.43 5.22 -3.49
N LYS A 326 5.35 5.33 -4.28
CA LYS A 326 3.97 5.07 -3.82
C LYS A 326 3.60 3.59 -3.79
N ALA A 327 4.21 2.79 -4.66
CA ALA A 327 3.81 1.39 -4.88
C ALA A 327 4.48 0.41 -3.91
N VAL A 328 5.70 0.73 -3.46
CA VAL A 328 6.48 -0.11 -2.55
C VAL A 328 6.01 0.09 -1.10
N PRO A 329 5.49 -0.94 -0.42
CA PRO A 329 5.18 -0.88 1.01
C PRO A 329 6.48 -0.82 1.82
N ILE A 330 6.43 -0.15 2.98
CA ILE A 330 7.48 -0.26 3.99
C ILE A 330 7.12 -1.42 4.91
N PRO A 331 8.07 -2.29 5.30
CA PRO A 331 7.90 -3.19 6.44
C PRO A 331 7.27 -2.51 7.65
N LYS A 332 6.33 -3.19 8.29
CA LYS A 332 5.96 -2.84 9.67
C LYS A 332 7.15 -3.11 10.57
N TRP A 333 7.61 -2.05 11.22
CA TRP A 333 8.82 -2.05 12.05
C TRP A 333 8.56 -2.48 13.50
N ASP A 334 7.30 -2.33 13.90
CA ASP A 334 6.74 -2.57 15.24
C ASP A 334 5.79 -3.79 15.19
#